data_AF-A0A2T4Z8S4-F1
#
_entry.id   AF-A0A2T4Z8S4-F1
#
_cell.length_a   1.000
_cell.length_b   1.000
_cell.length_c   1.000
_cell.angle_alpha   90.00
_cell.angle_beta   90.00
_cell.angle_gamma   90.00
#
_symmetry.space_group_name_H-M   'P 1'
#
loop_
_entity.id
_entity.type
_entity.pdbx_description
1 polymer ?
#
loop_
_entity_poly.entity_id
_entity_poly.type
_entity_poly.pdbx_seq_one_letter_code
_entity_poly.pdbx_strand_id
1 'polypeptide(L)'
;MRNETYYLIRSDMLPEAIQKTVEAKALLASGEAQTVQEAVERVEMSRSSFYKYKDGVYPFNALMKEKIITISLTLEHRAGVLSGILSYLATQRGNVLTINQTIPLQGIAGVTMSLDTAQLLTDITTMLEGLKSLEGVKQTQLVSRGE
;
A
#
# COMPACT_ATOMS: atom_id res chain seq x y z
N MET A 1 18.61 -10.65 10.11
CA MET A 1 17.76 -9.48 10.39
C MET A 1 17.41 -9.52 11.87
N ARG A 2 17.58 -8.41 12.61
CA ARG A 2 17.15 -8.36 14.03
C ARG A 2 15.65 -8.61 14.08
N ASN A 3 15.21 -9.49 14.98
CA ASN A 3 13.81 -9.83 15.14
C ASN A 3 13.13 -8.65 15.88
N GLU A 4 12.67 -7.65 15.13
CA GLU A 4 11.96 -6.49 15.68
C GLU A 4 10.56 -6.95 16.14
N THR A 5 10.33 -6.89 17.45
CA THR A 5 9.04 -7.26 18.05
C THR A 5 8.17 -6.01 18.16
N TYR A 6 6.99 -6.05 17.56
CA TYR A 6 6.02 -4.95 17.58
C TYR A 6 4.94 -5.18 18.63
N TYR A 7 4.51 -4.10 19.28
CA TYR A 7 3.44 -4.12 20.29
C TYR A 7 2.28 -3.23 19.84
N LEU A 8 1.05 -3.71 20.01
CA LEU A 8 -0.17 -2.92 19.77
C LEU A 8 -0.60 -2.29 21.10
N ILE A 9 -0.56 -0.96 21.17
CA ILE A 9 -0.91 -0.19 22.36
C ILE A 9 -2.00 0.82 21.97
N ARG A 10 -3.03 0.96 22.81
CA ARG A 10 -4.09 1.95 22.61
C ARG A 10 -3.51 3.37 22.80
N SER A 11 -3.93 4.32 21.98
CA SER A 11 -3.31 5.65 21.91
C SER A 11 -3.32 6.41 23.24
N ASP A 12 -4.40 6.29 24.02
CA ASP A 12 -4.57 6.88 25.35
C ASP A 12 -3.59 6.33 26.40
N MET A 13 -3.01 5.15 26.16
CA MET A 13 -2.01 4.53 27.05
C MET A 13 -0.58 4.90 26.68
N LEU A 14 -0.36 5.60 25.56
CA LEU A 14 0.97 6.01 25.15
C LEU A 14 1.46 7.16 26.04
N PRO A 15 2.74 7.18 26.43
CA PRO A 15 3.35 8.37 27.02
C PRO A 15 3.17 9.59 26.12
N GLU A 16 2.98 10.76 26.72
CA GLU A 16 2.74 12.04 26.01
C GLU A 16 3.79 12.30 24.92
N ALA A 17 5.06 12.00 25.19
CA ALA A 17 6.14 12.16 24.21
C ALA A 17 5.97 11.27 22.96
N ILE A 18 5.37 10.09 23.09
CA ILE A 18 5.07 9.23 21.93
C ILE A 18 3.85 9.77 21.18
N GLN A 19 2.81 10.20 21.90
CA GLN A 19 1.62 10.80 21.29
C GLN A 19 1.97 12.04 20.46
N LYS A 20 2.73 12.98 21.06
CA LYS A 20 3.23 14.19 20.38
C LYS A 20 4.13 13.86 19.19
N THR A 21 4.88 12.76 19.24
CA THR A 21 5.69 12.32 18.09
C THR A 21 4.80 11.87 16.92
N VAL A 22 3.71 11.13 17.21
CA VAL A 22 2.72 10.74 16.18
C VAL A 22 2.08 11.98 15.55
N GLU A 23 1.68 12.95 16.37
CA GLU A 23 1.04 14.18 15.91
C GLU A 23 2.00 15.06 15.08
N ALA A 24 3.24 15.25 15.53
CA ALA A 24 4.26 15.95 14.74
C ALA A 24 4.52 15.27 13.39
N LYS A 25 4.56 13.92 13.35
CA LYS A 25 4.67 13.17 12.09
C LYS A 25 3.44 13.37 11.19
N ALA A 26 2.25 13.47 11.77
CA ALA A 26 1.02 13.75 11.02
C ALA A 26 1.05 15.14 10.37
N LEU A 27 1.45 16.18 11.10
CA LEU A 27 1.59 17.55 10.58
C LEU A 27 2.60 17.64 9.42
N LEU A 28 3.70 16.90 9.52
CA LEU A 28 4.70 16.82 8.44
C LEU A 28 4.15 16.08 7.22
N ALA A 29 3.40 15.00 7.43
CA ALA A 29 2.84 14.20 6.35
C ALA A 29 1.70 14.91 5.61
N SER A 30 0.86 15.68 6.33
CA SER A 30 -0.22 16.48 5.72
C SER A 30 0.29 17.75 5.03
N GLY A 31 1.55 18.12 5.27
CA GLY A 31 2.14 19.38 4.78
C GLY A 31 1.71 20.61 5.57
N GLU A 32 0.95 20.44 6.66
CA GLU A 32 0.57 21.53 7.56
C GLU A 32 1.78 22.14 8.27
N ALA A 33 2.85 21.37 8.46
CA ALA A 33 4.16 21.85 8.86
C ALA A 33 5.21 21.50 7.79
N GLN A 34 6.02 22.47 7.39
CA GLN A 34 7.04 22.29 6.35
C GLN A 34 8.36 21.76 6.91
N THR A 35 8.60 21.93 8.20
CA THR A 35 9.86 21.50 8.84
C THR A 35 9.60 20.80 10.16
N VAL A 36 10.55 19.94 10.56
CA VAL A 36 10.50 19.28 11.88
C VAL A 36 10.43 20.31 13.00
N GLN A 37 11.11 21.45 12.86
CA GLN A 37 11.08 22.52 13.87
C GLN A 37 9.65 23.03 14.08
N GLU A 38 8.99 23.38 12.98
CA GLU A 38 7.62 23.88 13.01
C GLU A 38 6.64 22.84 13.59
N ALA A 39 6.80 21.57 13.20
CA ALA A 39 5.95 20.49 13.70
C ALA A 39 6.11 20.28 15.20
N VAL A 40 7.34 20.27 15.72
CA VAL A 40 7.59 20.04 17.16
C VAL A 40 7.19 21.24 18.01
N GLU A 41 7.27 22.47 17.49
CA GLU A 41 6.76 23.67 18.16
C GLU A 41 5.24 23.62 18.32
N ARG A 42 4.51 23.25 17.26
CA ARG A 42 3.04 23.16 17.30
C ARG A 42 2.51 22.13 18.29
N VAL A 43 3.23 21.04 18.49
CA VAL A 43 2.85 19.98 19.45
C VAL A 43 3.55 20.11 20.79
N GLU A 44 4.25 21.22 21.05
CA GLU A 44 4.96 21.49 22.31
C GLU A 44 5.91 20.35 22.72
N MET A 45 6.81 19.99 21.79
CA MET A 45 7.83 18.95 21.94
C MET A 45 9.23 19.50 21.65
N SER A 46 10.24 19.00 22.36
CA SER A 46 11.63 19.29 21.97
C SER A 46 12.06 18.48 20.75
N ARG A 47 12.89 19.06 19.88
CA ARG A 47 13.49 18.34 18.73
C ARG A 47 14.17 17.03 19.16
N SER A 48 14.90 17.05 20.28
CA SER A 48 15.60 15.86 20.79
C SER A 48 14.63 14.74 21.17
N SER A 49 13.48 15.07 21.74
CA SER A 49 12.43 14.09 22.06
C SER A 49 11.82 13.51 20.78
N PHE A 50 11.56 14.33 19.76
CA PHE A 50 11.11 13.86 18.46
C PHE A 50 12.09 12.85 17.86
N TYR A 51 13.37 13.20 17.74
CA TYR A 51 14.38 12.30 17.17
C TYR A 51 14.59 11.02 17.98
N LYS A 52 14.34 11.03 19.29
CA LYS A 52 14.40 9.83 20.14
C LYS A 52 13.34 8.78 19.74
N TYR A 53 12.16 9.20 19.30
CA TYR A 53 11.03 8.31 19.04
C TYR A 53 10.63 8.19 17.56
N LYS A 54 11.09 9.09 16.67
CA LYS A 54 10.60 9.20 15.28
C LYS A 54 10.68 7.89 14.48
N ASP A 55 11.70 7.09 14.74
CA ASP A 55 12.00 5.85 14.01
C ASP A 55 11.44 4.60 14.70
N GLY A 56 10.78 4.75 15.86
CA GLY A 56 10.16 3.64 16.61
C GLY A 56 8.64 3.73 16.73
N VAL A 57 8.04 4.81 16.23
CA VAL A 57 6.61 5.10 16.43
C VAL A 57 5.96 5.38 15.07
N TYR A 58 4.98 4.56 14.72
CA TYR A 58 4.27 4.63 13.45
C TYR A 58 2.77 4.47 13.68
N PRO A 59 1.92 5.26 13.01
CA PRO A 59 0.48 5.04 13.06
C PRO A 59 0.16 3.68 12.42
N PHE A 60 -0.59 2.83 13.14
CA PHE A 60 -0.96 1.50 12.67
C PHE A 60 -1.71 1.53 11.32
N ASN A 61 -2.48 2.59 11.09
CA ASN A 61 -3.26 2.80 9.87
C ASN A 61 -2.35 2.93 8.63
N ALA A 62 -1.15 3.51 8.77
CA ALA A 62 -0.18 3.61 7.67
C ALA A 62 0.37 2.24 7.29
N LEU A 63 0.57 1.33 8.26
CA LEU A 63 1.00 -0.05 8.01
C LEU A 63 -0.09 -0.93 7.38
N MET A 64 -1.36 -0.51 7.49
CA MET A 64 -2.51 -1.20 6.89
C MET A 64 -2.88 -0.66 5.50
N LYS A 65 -2.69 0.64 5.23
CA LYS A 65 -2.99 1.26 3.93
C LYS A 65 -2.07 0.80 2.80
N GLU A 66 -0.84 0.39 3.09
CA GLU A 66 0.10 -0.16 2.09
C GLU A 66 -0.33 -1.52 1.50
N LYS A 67 -1.49 -2.06 1.91
CA LYS A 67 -1.97 -3.38 1.51
C LYS A 67 -2.95 -3.34 0.34
N ILE A 68 -3.56 -2.21 0.00
CA ILE A 68 -4.46 -2.16 -1.17
C ILE A 68 -3.74 -1.50 -2.34
N ILE A 69 -3.67 -2.19 -3.48
CA ILE A 69 -3.13 -1.62 -4.72
C ILE A 69 -4.17 -1.63 -5.82
N THR A 70 -4.05 -0.69 -6.74
CA THR A 70 -4.80 -0.71 -8.01
C THR A 70 -3.85 -1.00 -9.15
N ILE A 71 -4.18 -2.00 -9.95
CA ILE A 71 -3.45 -2.34 -11.17
C ILE A 71 -4.34 -2.14 -12.40
N SER A 72 -3.72 -1.77 -13.52
CA SER A 72 -4.35 -1.77 -14.83
C SER A 72 -3.68 -2.80 -15.74
N LEU A 73 -4.49 -3.47 -16.53
CA LEU A 73 -4.11 -4.55 -17.43
C LEU A 73 -4.72 -4.29 -18.80
N THR A 74 -3.98 -4.60 -19.85
CA THR A 74 -4.50 -4.63 -21.23
C THR A 74 -4.51 -6.08 -21.68
N LEU A 75 -5.69 -6.60 -22.00
CA LEU A 75 -5.91 -8.03 -22.25
C LEU A 75 -6.45 -8.28 -23.66
N GLU A 76 -6.05 -9.38 -24.26
CA GLU A 76 -6.76 -9.96 -25.41
C GLU A 76 -8.15 -10.42 -24.97
N HIS A 77 -9.18 -10.03 -25.72
CA HIS A 77 -10.53 -10.47 -25.47
C HIS A 77 -10.78 -11.85 -26.08
N ARG A 78 -10.41 -12.87 -25.31
CA ARG A 78 -10.74 -14.27 -25.59
C ARG A 78 -11.01 -15.04 -24.30
N ALA A 79 -11.74 -16.15 -24.42
CA ALA A 79 -12.09 -16.98 -23.29
C ALA A 79 -10.85 -17.44 -22.52
N GLY A 80 -10.94 -17.43 -21.19
CA GLY A 80 -9.91 -17.95 -20.30
C GLY A 80 -8.83 -16.95 -19.86
N VAL A 81 -8.62 -15.83 -20.57
CA VAL A 81 -7.54 -14.87 -20.22
C VAL A 81 -7.74 -14.27 -18.82
N LEU A 82 -8.91 -13.68 -18.56
CA LEU A 82 -9.21 -13.13 -17.23
C LEU A 82 -9.22 -14.23 -16.15
N SER A 83 -9.72 -15.42 -16.47
CA SER A 83 -9.70 -16.55 -15.52
C SER A 83 -8.28 -16.99 -15.16
N GLY A 84 -7.36 -16.98 -16.11
CA GLY A 84 -5.94 -17.29 -15.88
C GLY A 84 -5.29 -16.27 -14.96
N ILE A 85 -5.60 -14.98 -15.14
CA ILE A 85 -5.14 -13.90 -14.26
C ILE A 85 -5.65 -14.10 -12.83
N LEU A 86 -6.95 -14.38 -12.66
CA LEU A 86 -7.52 -14.61 -11.34
C LEU A 86 -6.93 -15.85 -10.65
N SER A 87 -6.69 -16.91 -11.43
CA SER A 87 -6.05 -18.13 -10.94
C SER A 87 -4.61 -17.85 -10.48
N TYR A 88 -3.84 -17.11 -11.28
CA TYR A 88 -2.48 -16.70 -10.93
C TYR A 88 -2.48 -15.87 -9.64
N LEU A 89 -3.32 -14.83 -9.55
CA LEU A 89 -3.43 -13.99 -8.34
C LEU A 89 -3.79 -14.81 -7.10
N ALA A 90 -4.69 -15.80 -7.23
CA ALA A 90 -5.02 -16.71 -6.15
C ALA A 90 -3.81 -17.56 -5.71
N THR A 91 -2.98 -18.05 -6.63
CA THR A 91 -1.75 -18.77 -6.27
C THR A 91 -0.73 -17.89 -5.53
N GLN A 92 -0.71 -16.60 -5.84
CA GLN A 92 0.10 -15.60 -5.15
C GLN A 92 -0.51 -15.15 -3.81
N ARG A 93 -1.69 -15.65 -3.43
CA ARG A 93 -2.50 -15.18 -2.29
C ARG A 93 -2.89 -13.70 -2.37
N GLY A 94 -2.95 -13.14 -3.58
CA GLY A 94 -3.53 -11.81 -3.81
C GLY A 94 -5.04 -11.88 -3.73
N ASN A 95 -5.65 -11.10 -2.84
CA ASN A 95 -7.10 -11.06 -2.67
C ASN A 95 -7.70 -9.96 -3.56
N VAL A 96 -8.53 -10.34 -4.52
CA VAL A 96 -9.15 -9.38 -5.44
C VAL A 96 -10.37 -8.74 -4.80
N LEU A 97 -10.35 -7.42 -4.66
CA LEU A 97 -11.44 -6.65 -4.06
C LEU A 97 -12.44 -6.17 -5.12
N THR A 98 -11.94 -5.63 -6.23
CA THR A 98 -12.77 -5.20 -7.36
C THR A 98 -12.14 -5.57 -8.69
N ILE A 99 -12.99 -5.79 -9.69
CA ILE A 99 -12.62 -6.00 -11.08
C ILE A 99 -13.53 -5.14 -11.94
N ASN A 100 -12.95 -4.31 -12.78
CA ASN A 100 -13.67 -3.57 -13.80
C ASN A 100 -13.03 -3.86 -15.16
N GLN A 101 -13.74 -4.56 -16.03
CA GLN A 101 -13.32 -4.82 -17.40
C GLN A 101 -14.13 -3.96 -18.36
N THR A 102 -13.44 -3.21 -19.23
CA THR A 102 -14.10 -2.41 -20.26
C THR A 102 -14.70 -3.31 -21.34
N ILE A 103 -15.69 -2.79 -22.06
CA ILE A 103 -16.15 -3.42 -23.29
C ILE A 103 -14.94 -3.57 -24.25
N PRO A 104 -14.73 -4.75 -24.85
CA PRO A 104 -13.63 -4.97 -25.76
C PRO A 104 -13.75 -4.11 -27.01
N LEU A 105 -12.64 -3.51 -27.43
CA LEU A 105 -12.50 -2.79 -28.70
C LEU A 105 -11.39 -3.46 -29.51
N GLN A 106 -11.71 -3.87 -30.74
CA GLN A 106 -10.76 -4.53 -31.65
C GLN A 106 -10.08 -5.77 -31.02
N GLY A 107 -10.82 -6.54 -30.24
CA GLY A 107 -10.30 -7.74 -29.60
C GLY A 107 -9.40 -7.46 -28.39
N ILE A 108 -9.39 -6.24 -27.86
CA ILE A 108 -8.65 -5.87 -26.65
C ILE A 108 -9.60 -5.28 -25.60
N ALA A 109 -9.44 -5.67 -24.34
CA ALA A 109 -10.16 -5.11 -23.21
C ALA A 109 -9.18 -4.55 -22.17
N GLY A 110 -9.49 -3.40 -21.61
CA GLY A 110 -8.82 -2.88 -20.43
C GLY A 110 -9.43 -3.49 -19.17
N VAL A 111 -8.60 -3.82 -18.20
CA VAL A 111 -9.05 -4.27 -16.88
C VAL A 111 -8.37 -3.45 -15.80
N THR A 112 -9.16 -2.93 -14.86
CA THR A 112 -8.66 -2.32 -13.63
C THR A 112 -9.07 -3.19 -12.45
N MET A 113 -8.12 -3.52 -11.58
CA MET A 113 -8.37 -4.35 -10.40
C MET A 113 -7.82 -3.68 -9.16
N SER A 114 -8.58 -3.73 -8.08
CA SER A 114 -8.05 -3.46 -6.74
C SER A 114 -7.75 -4.77 -6.01
N LEU A 115 -6.59 -4.83 -5.37
CA LEU A 115 -6.04 -6.03 -4.75
C LEU A 115 -5.65 -5.71 -3.31
N ASP A 116 -6.02 -6.58 -2.37
CA ASP A 116 -5.40 -6.64 -1.05
C ASP A 116 -4.19 -7.58 -1.12
N THR A 117 -3.02 -7.00 -0.87
CA THR A 117 -1.68 -7.60 -0.91
C THR A 117 -1.16 -7.97 0.48
N ALA A 118 -1.99 -7.88 1.53
CA ALA A 118 -1.60 -8.23 2.90
C ALA A 118 -0.98 -9.62 3.06
N GLN A 119 -1.39 -10.57 2.21
CA GLN A 119 -0.95 -11.96 2.24
C GLN A 119 -0.16 -12.38 0.99
N LEU A 120 0.25 -11.41 0.16
CA LEU A 120 0.94 -11.70 -1.10
C LEU A 120 2.24 -12.46 -0.82
N LEU A 121 2.46 -13.57 -1.52
CA LEU A 121 3.65 -14.43 -1.34
C LEU A 121 4.93 -13.79 -1.91
N THR A 122 4.77 -12.94 -2.90
CA THR A 122 5.84 -12.25 -3.63
C THR A 122 5.70 -10.75 -3.46
N ASP A 123 6.74 -9.98 -3.80
CA ASP A 123 6.58 -8.53 -3.90
C ASP A 123 5.71 -8.15 -5.12
N ILE A 124 5.20 -6.93 -5.12
CA ILE A 124 4.29 -6.42 -6.16
C ILE A 124 4.96 -6.45 -7.55
N THR A 125 6.25 -6.18 -7.64
CA THR A 125 6.97 -6.14 -8.93
C THR A 125 7.02 -7.54 -9.52
N THR A 126 7.43 -8.53 -8.74
CA THR A 126 7.46 -9.95 -9.13
C THR A 126 6.05 -10.44 -9.50
N MET A 127 5.02 -10.07 -8.74
CA MET A 127 3.63 -10.40 -9.07
C MET A 127 3.22 -9.83 -10.44
N LEU A 128 3.54 -8.56 -10.72
CA LEU A 128 3.22 -7.89 -11.99
C LEU A 128 3.98 -8.50 -13.17
N GLU A 129 5.25 -8.86 -12.99
CA GLU A 129 6.02 -9.56 -14.02
C GLU A 129 5.42 -10.93 -14.37
N GLY A 130 4.96 -11.68 -13.36
CA GLY A 130 4.26 -12.94 -13.60
C GLY A 130 2.88 -12.77 -14.24
N LEU A 131 2.16 -11.67 -13.96
CA LEU A 131 0.94 -11.34 -14.71
C LEU A 131 1.24 -11.04 -16.17
N LYS A 132 2.32 -10.30 -16.44
CA LYS A 132 2.74 -9.94 -17.80
C LYS A 132 3.15 -11.14 -18.65
N SER A 133 3.62 -12.22 -18.02
CA SER A 133 4.03 -13.44 -18.72
C SER A 133 2.85 -14.36 -19.08
N LEU A 134 1.65 -14.10 -18.55
CA LEU A 134 0.46 -14.87 -18.90
C LEU A 134 0.03 -14.62 -20.35
N GLU A 135 -0.35 -15.70 -21.02
CA GLU A 135 -0.82 -15.64 -22.40
C GLU A 135 -2.08 -14.78 -22.51
N GLY A 136 -2.09 -13.85 -23.48
CA GLY A 136 -3.18 -12.90 -23.67
C GLY A 136 -3.08 -11.62 -22.83
N VAL A 137 -2.09 -11.48 -21.95
CA VAL A 137 -1.79 -10.21 -21.27
C VAL A 137 -0.84 -9.37 -22.14
N LYS A 138 -1.27 -8.20 -22.59
CA LYS A 138 -0.45 -7.29 -23.41
C LYS A 138 0.33 -6.30 -22.56
N GLN A 139 -0.25 -5.85 -21.46
CA GLN A 139 0.36 -4.84 -20.60
C GLN A 139 -0.15 -4.98 -19.17
N THR A 140 0.72 -4.62 -18.22
CA THR A 140 0.43 -4.56 -16.78
C THR A 140 1.04 -3.28 -16.21
N GLN A 141 0.31 -2.52 -15.42
CA GLN A 141 0.81 -1.34 -14.75
C GLN A 141 0.25 -1.24 -13.32
N LEU A 142 1.08 -0.76 -12.39
CA LEU A 142 0.63 -0.32 -11.09
C LEU A 142 0.12 1.12 -11.23
N VAL A 143 -1.14 1.36 -10.87
CA VAL A 143 -1.79 2.67 -10.97
C VAL A 143 -1.64 3.44 -9.66
N SER A 144 -1.85 2.76 -8.53
CA SER A 144 -1.79 3.38 -7.20
C SER A 144 -1.52 2.33 -6.12
N ARG A 145 -0.93 2.78 -5.02
CA ARG A 145 -0.86 2.11 -3.71
C ARG A 145 -1.71 2.94 -2.76
N GLY A 146 -2.66 2.33 -2.06
CA GLY A 146 -3.80 2.97 -1.40
C GLY A 146 -3.47 4.28 -0.67
N GLU A 147 -4.26 5.32 -0.97
CA GLU A 147 -4.26 6.63 -0.31
C GLU A 147 -4.72 6.57 1.15
#